data_AF-A0A9X3UK65-F1
#
_entry.id   AF-A0A9X3UK65-F1
#
_cell.length_a   1.000
_cell.length_b   1.000
_cell.length_c   1.000
_cell.angle_alpha   90.00
_cell.angle_beta   90.00
_cell.angle_gamma   90.00
#
_symmetry.space_group_name_H-M   'P 1'
#
loop_
_entity.id
_entity.type
_entity.pdbx_description
1 polymer ?
#
loop_
_entity_poly.entity_id
_entity_poly.type
_entity_poly.pdbx_seq_one_letter_code
_entity_poly.pdbx_strand_id
1 'polypeptide(L)'
;MTVMVALFIKYENDKKAKMLKTASDRAAVSDKAVAAMGGKLLHAYGTCGEFDMMFIYEMPDMASVATNMMLADASGMSKYHKIIPLFSNDDFVAAQKRAGAMTDSYSAVDE
;
A
#
# COMPACT_ATOMS: atom_id res chain seq x y z
N MET A 1 2.10 -13.75 -11.61
CA MET A 1 2.98 -12.59 -11.35
C MET A 1 2.30 -11.80 -10.25
N THR A 2 2.95 -11.59 -9.11
CA THR A 2 2.39 -10.83 -7.99
C THR A 2 2.62 -9.32 -8.20
N VAL A 3 1.87 -8.50 -7.49
CA VAL A 3 2.09 -7.05 -7.40
C VAL A 3 2.65 -6.72 -6.03
N MET A 4 3.61 -5.78 -5.98
CA MET A 4 4.15 -5.27 -4.74
C MET A 4 3.62 -3.86 -4.51
N VAL A 5 3.16 -3.56 -3.29
CA VAL A 5 2.62 -2.25 -2.95
C VAL A 5 3.16 -1.75 -1.61
N ALA A 6 3.31 -0.43 -1.50
CA ALA A 6 3.41 0.25 -0.22
C ALA A 6 2.02 0.75 0.19
N LEU A 7 1.62 0.46 1.42
CA LEU A 7 0.38 0.92 2.03
C LEU A 7 0.71 1.79 3.24
N PHE A 8 0.07 2.94 3.30
CA PHE A 8 0.05 3.80 4.47
C PHE A 8 -1.36 3.83 5.06
N ILE A 9 -1.46 3.75 6.39
CA ILE A 9 -2.75 3.78 7.09
C ILE A 9 -2.74 4.88 8.14
N LYS A 10 -3.83 5.66 8.18
CA LYS A 10 -4.17 6.55 9.28
C LYS A 10 -5.36 5.97 10.02
N TYR A 11 -5.23 5.76 11.32
CA TYR A 11 -6.30 5.22 12.14
C TYR A 11 -7.30 6.30 12.57
N GLU A 12 -8.54 5.87 12.78
CA GLU A 12 -9.52 6.68 13.49
C GLU A 12 -9.10 6.96 14.93
N ASN A 13 -9.56 8.09 15.47
CA ASN A 13 -9.18 8.52 16.82
C ASN A 13 -9.65 7.54 17.90
N ASP A 14 -10.82 6.92 17.74
CA ASP A 14 -11.35 5.94 18.69
C ASP A 14 -10.51 4.64 18.68
N LYS A 15 -9.98 4.24 17.52
CA LYS A 15 -9.12 3.06 17.37
C LYS A 15 -7.78 3.30 18.08
N LYS A 16 -7.18 4.48 17.91
CA LYS A 16 -5.97 4.86 18.65
C LYS A 16 -6.21 4.83 20.17
N ALA A 17 -7.32 5.39 20.64
CA ALA A 17 -7.67 5.35 22.06
C ALA A 17 -7.85 3.91 22.59
N LYS A 18 -8.43 3.00 21.78
CA LYS A 18 -8.51 1.57 22.12
C LYS A 18 -7.14 0.91 22.17
N MET A 19 -6.25 1.21 21.22
CA MET A 19 -4.88 0.68 21.20
C MET A 19 -4.07 1.09 22.43
N LEU A 20 -4.31 2.28 22.99
CA LEU A 20 -3.69 2.71 24.24
C LEU A 20 -4.16 1.90 25.45
N LYS A 21 -5.40 1.41 25.44
CA LYS A 21 -5.97 0.56 26.50
C LYS A 21 -5.54 -0.91 26.35
N THR A 22 -5.35 -1.36 25.12
CA THR A 22 -5.00 -2.74 24.79
C THR A 22 -4.02 -2.74 23.63
N ALA A 23 -2.74 -2.67 23.97
CA ALA A 23 -1.67 -2.73 23.00
C ALA A 23 -1.63 -4.11 22.33
N SER A 24 -1.37 -4.13 21.03
CA SER A 24 -1.23 -5.36 20.25
C SER A 24 -0.17 -5.17 19.17
N ASP A 25 0.48 -6.26 18.77
CA ASP A 25 1.37 -6.26 17.61
C ASP A 25 0.55 -6.08 16.33
N ARG A 26 0.65 -4.88 15.76
CA ARG A 26 -0.08 -4.52 14.53
C ARG A 26 0.51 -5.17 13.30
N ALA A 27 1.81 -5.51 13.29
CA ALA A 27 2.43 -6.22 12.19
C ALA A 27 1.86 -7.64 12.09
N ALA A 28 1.74 -8.35 13.21
CA ALA A 28 1.14 -9.69 13.25
C ALA A 28 -0.35 -9.71 12.83
N VAL A 29 -1.10 -8.65 13.14
CA VAL A 29 -2.51 -8.51 12.70
C VAL A 29 -2.58 -8.29 11.20
N SER A 30 -1.74 -7.40 10.65
CA SER A 30 -1.68 -7.14 9.21
C SER A 30 -1.18 -8.36 8.43
N ASP A 31 -0.21 -9.10 8.95
CA ASP A 31 0.34 -10.31 8.32
C ASP A 31 -0.77 -11.36 8.08
N LYS A 32 -1.57 -11.64 9.11
CA LYS A 32 -2.72 -12.55 9.01
C LYS A 32 -3.74 -12.08 7.98
N ALA A 33 -4.04 -10.78 7.93
CA ALA A 33 -4.98 -10.22 6.98
C ALA A 33 -4.47 -10.36 5.53
N VAL A 34 -3.21 -9.99 5.29
CA VAL A 34 -2.55 -10.10 3.99
C VAL A 34 -2.49 -11.57 3.53
N ALA A 35 -2.10 -12.48 4.42
CA ALA A 35 -2.04 -13.91 4.14
C ALA A 35 -3.42 -14.52 3.80
N ALA A 36 -4.48 -14.09 4.49
CA ALA A 36 -5.85 -14.55 4.21
C ALA A 36 -6.35 -14.18 2.79
N MET A 37 -5.76 -13.15 2.18
CA MET A 37 -6.04 -12.71 0.81
C MET A 37 -5.02 -13.24 -0.21
N GLY A 38 -4.20 -14.24 0.17
CA GLY A 38 -3.19 -14.85 -0.70
C GLY A 38 -1.95 -13.97 -0.92
N GLY A 39 -1.77 -12.93 -0.11
CA GLY A 39 -0.60 -12.06 -0.15
C GLY A 39 0.50 -12.47 0.83
N LYS A 40 1.57 -11.69 0.85
CA LYS A 40 2.70 -11.84 1.77
C LYS A 40 3.16 -10.49 2.29
N LEU A 41 3.15 -10.30 3.61
CA LEU A 41 3.72 -9.11 4.23
C LEU A 41 5.25 -9.20 4.20
N LEU A 42 5.91 -8.17 3.65
CA LEU A 42 7.38 -8.10 3.60
C LEU A 42 7.92 -7.25 4.75
N HIS A 43 7.32 -6.08 4.96
CA HIS A 43 7.74 -5.14 5.99
C HIS A 43 6.54 -4.43 6.61
N ALA A 44 6.65 -4.12 7.90
CA ALA A 44 5.66 -3.35 8.65
C ALA A 44 6.37 -2.40 9.60
N TYR A 45 5.94 -1.14 9.61
CA TYR A 45 6.51 -0.08 10.41
C TYR A 45 5.39 0.74 11.06
N GLY A 46 5.55 1.06 12.33
CA GLY A 46 4.83 2.18 12.94
C GLY A 46 5.43 3.50 12.46
N THR A 47 4.59 4.48 12.17
CA THR A 47 5.01 5.81 11.73
C THR A 47 4.39 6.89 12.61
N CYS A 48 5.10 8.01 12.78
CA CYS A 48 4.65 9.16 13.54
C CYS A 48 4.66 10.39 12.62
N GLY A 49 3.55 10.62 11.92
CA GLY A 49 3.39 11.75 11.02
C GLY A 49 2.00 11.78 10.40
N GLU A 50 1.96 11.99 9.08
CA GLU A 50 0.71 11.97 8.31
C GLU A 50 -0.05 10.65 8.51
N PHE A 51 0.68 9.53 8.50
CA PHE A 51 0.16 8.18 8.72
C PHE A 51 0.62 7.61 10.06
N ASP A 52 -0.03 6.53 10.52
CA ASP A 52 0.28 5.83 11.76
C ASP A 52 1.02 4.50 11.52
N MET A 53 0.86 3.91 10.34
CA MET A 53 1.57 2.69 9.92
C MET A 53 1.94 2.77 8.43
N MET A 54 3.02 2.09 8.07
CA MET A 54 3.42 1.80 6.69
C MET A 54 3.73 0.30 6.53
N PHE A 55 3.26 -0.29 5.44
CA PHE A 55 3.48 -1.69 5.09
C PHE A 55 4.02 -1.80 3.67
N ILE A 56 4.89 -2.78 3.45
CA ILE A 56 5.25 -3.23 2.11
C ILE A 56 4.84 -4.70 2.01
N TYR A 57 4.03 -5.05 1.01
CA TYR A 57 3.53 -6.41 0.84
C TYR A 57 3.30 -6.77 -0.62
N GLU A 58 3.27 -8.07 -0.87
CA GLU A 58 2.93 -8.67 -2.15
C GLU A 58 1.48 -9.15 -2.15
N MET A 59 0.79 -9.02 -3.28
CA MET A 59 -0.55 -9.55 -3.53
C MET A 59 -0.61 -10.28 -4.86
N PRO A 60 -1.60 -11.16 -5.08
CA PRO A 60 -1.80 -11.82 -6.36
C PRO A 60 -1.97 -10.83 -7.53
N ASP A 61 -2.74 -9.76 -7.33
CA ASP A 61 -3.03 -8.72 -8.32
C ASP A 61 -3.57 -7.43 -7.67
N MET A 62 -3.79 -6.39 -8.49
CA MET A 62 -4.36 -5.12 -8.02
C MET A 62 -5.83 -5.23 -7.58
N ALA A 63 -6.59 -6.22 -8.07
CA ALA A 63 -7.96 -6.44 -7.62
C ALA A 63 -7.97 -6.89 -6.15
N SER A 64 -7.03 -7.77 -5.78
CA SER A 64 -6.81 -8.23 -4.42
C SER A 64 -6.38 -7.09 -3.50
N VAL A 65 -5.52 -6.18 -3.99
CA VAL A 65 -5.17 -4.94 -3.26
C VAL A 65 -6.42 -4.08 -3.04
N ALA A 66 -7.23 -3.86 -4.08
CA ALA A 66 -8.45 -3.06 -4.00
C ALA A 66 -9.48 -3.68 -3.02
N THR A 67 -9.64 -5.00 -3.02
CA THR A 67 -10.49 -5.71 -2.05
C THR A 67 -10.06 -5.43 -0.60
N ASN A 68 -8.75 -5.48 -0.31
CA ASN A 68 -8.24 -5.14 1.02
C ASN A 68 -8.59 -3.69 1.42
N MET A 69 -8.45 -2.74 0.50
CA MET A 69 -8.74 -1.33 0.74
C MET A 69 -10.22 -1.08 1.02
N MET A 70 -11.10 -1.65 0.18
CA MET A 70 -12.55 -1.53 0.36
C MET A 70 -13.00 -2.15 1.69
N LEU A 71 -12.40 -3.27 2.11
CA LEU A 71 -12.69 -3.89 3.39
C LEU A 71 -12.18 -3.05 4.57
N ALA A 72 -10.97 -2.48 4.47
CA ALA A 72 -10.41 -1.60 5.49
C ALA A 72 -11.26 -0.35 5.73
N ASP A 73 -11.78 0.23 4.65
CA ASP A 73 -12.71 1.38 4.73
C ASP A 73 -14.06 0.98 5.30
N ALA A 74 -14.71 -0.06 4.76
CA ALA A 74 -16.03 -0.50 5.19
C ALA A 74 -16.06 -0.98 6.65
N SER A 75 -14.95 -1.52 7.17
CA SER A 75 -14.82 -1.96 8.56
C SER A 75 -14.49 -0.82 9.53
N GLY A 76 -14.25 0.40 9.03
CA GLY A 76 -13.80 1.54 9.83
C GLY A 76 -12.46 1.26 10.52
N MET A 77 -11.60 0.44 9.90
CA MET A 77 -10.26 0.18 10.40
C MET A 77 -9.32 1.35 10.08
N SER A 78 -9.49 2.01 8.95
CA SER A 78 -8.73 3.19 8.54
C SER A 78 -9.62 4.42 8.40
N LYS A 79 -9.11 5.57 8.84
CA LYS A 79 -9.66 6.89 8.48
C LYS A 79 -9.27 7.29 7.07
N TYR A 80 -7.98 7.08 6.76
CA TYR A 80 -7.39 7.30 5.44
C TYR A 80 -6.38 6.21 5.16
N HIS A 81 -6.24 5.87 3.87
CA HIS A 81 -5.17 5.00 3.42
C HIS A 81 -4.58 5.53 2.11
N LYS A 82 -3.34 5.15 1.83
CA LYS A 82 -2.66 5.44 0.56
C LYS A 82 -1.96 4.20 0.06
N ILE A 83 -2.24 3.81 -1.18
CA ILE A 83 -1.57 2.72 -1.88
C ILE A 83 -0.63 3.30 -2.94
N ILE A 84 0.59 2.76 -3.01
CA ILE A 84 1.57 3.07 -4.03
C ILE A 84 2.06 1.73 -4.63
N PRO A 85 1.73 1.43 -5.90
CA PRO A 85 2.35 0.32 -6.61
C PRO A 85 3.86 0.49 -6.68
N LEU A 86 4.59 -0.57 -6.35
CA LEU A 86 6.05 -0.59 -6.38
C LEU A 86 6.50 -1.43 -7.57
N PHE A 87 7.43 -0.87 -8.35
CA PHE A 87 8.10 -1.58 -9.44
C PHE A 87 9.43 -2.13 -8.94
N SER A 88 9.88 -3.23 -9.54
CA SER A 88 11.29 -3.59 -9.43
C SER A 88 12.14 -2.47 -10.06
N ASN A 89 13.37 -2.32 -9.58
CA ASN A 89 14.28 -1.34 -10.18
C ASN A 89 14.53 -1.64 -11.67
N ASP A 90 14.57 -2.93 -12.04
CA ASP A 90 14.75 -3.36 -13.43
C ASP A 90 13.56 -2.96 -14.31
N ASP A 91 12.32 -3.15 -13.82
CA ASP A 91 11.12 -2.70 -14.53
C ASP A 91 11.08 -1.18 -14.66
N PHE A 92 11.52 -0.46 -13.62
CA PHE A 92 11.60 1.00 -13.66
C PHE A 92 12.59 1.49 -14.71
N VAL A 93 13.78 0.89 -14.78
CA VAL A 93 14.79 1.19 -15.83
C VAL A 93 14.28 0.79 -17.21
N ALA A 94 13.61 -0.36 -17.34
CA ALA A 94 13.01 -0.79 -18.61
C ALA A 94 11.91 0.19 -19.07
N ALA A 95 11.10 0.70 -18.14
CA ALA A 95 10.09 1.72 -18.42
C ALA A 95 10.72 3.03 -18.91
N GLN A 96 11.80 3.50 -18.26
CA GLN A 96 12.54 4.69 -18.71
C GLN A 96 13.07 4.53 -20.13
N LYS A 97 13.68 3.38 -20.47
CA LYS A 97 14.18 3.11 -21.82
C LYS A 97 13.06 3.12 -22.86
N ARG A 98 11.92 2.50 -22.55
CA ARG A 98 10.73 2.51 -23.43
C ARG A 98 10.19 3.92 -23.62
N ALA A 99 10.09 4.70 -22.55
CA ALA A 99 9.64 6.09 -22.62
C ALA A 99 10.59 6.95 -23.46
N GLY A 100 11.90 6.78 -23.29
CA GLY A 100 12.92 7.48 -24.07
C GLY A 100 12.87 7.16 -25.58
N ALA A 101 12.41 5.97 -25.97
CA ALA A 101 12.19 5.61 -27.37
C ALA A 101 10.89 6.19 -27.98
N MET A 102 10.03 6.78 -27.14
CA MET A 102 8.70 7.27 -27.48
C MET A 102 8.57 8.78 -27.21
N THR A 103 9.66 9.52 -27.08
CA THR A 103 9.63 10.96 -26.74
C THR A 103 8.85 11.78 -27.77
N ASP A 104 8.88 11.36 -29.03
CA ASP A 104 8.17 12.04 -30.12
C ASP A 104 6.68 11.69 -30.19
N SER A 105 6.20 10.77 -29.34
CA SER A 105 4.78 10.35 -29.30
C SER A 105 3.87 11.30 -28.53
N TYR A 106 4.44 12.24 -27.78
CA TYR A 106 3.71 13.20 -26.97
C TYR A 106 4.48 14.53 -26.98
N SER A 107 4.03 15.48 -27.79
CA SER A 107 4.46 16.87 -27.69
C SER A 107 3.62 17.59 -26.64
N ALA A 108 4.25 18.40 -25.79
CA ALA A 108 3.52 19.34 -24.96
C ALA A 108 2.62 20.19 -25.87
N VAL A 109 1.36 20.37 -25.49
CA VAL A 109 0.55 21.43 -26.09
C VAL A 109 1.15 22.72 -25.54
N ASP A 110 1.77 23.53 -26.39
CA ASP A 110 2.22 24.86 -26.00
C ASP A 110 1.00 25.63 -25.45
N GLU A 111 1.09 26.12 -24.20
CA GLU A 111 0.08 27.00 -23.58
C GLU A 111 -0.01 28.36 -24.29
#